data_AF-B8CVA8-F1
#
_entry.id   AF-B8CVA8-F1
#
_cell.length_a   1.000
_cell.length_b   1.000
_cell.length_c   1.000
_cell.angle_alpha   90.00
_cell.angle_beta   90.00
_cell.angle_gamma   90.00
#
_symmetry.space_group_name_H-M   'P 1'
#
loop_
_entity.id
_entity.type
_entity.pdbx_description
1 polymer ?
#
loop_
_entity_poly.entity_id
_entity_poly.type
_entity_poly.pdbx_seq_one_letter_code
_entity_poly.pdbx_strand_id
1 'polypeptide(L)'
;MRAKWPESSGLNMKHRAKSVRICMRQSHRCAFALVLSLLLASCAFFVPSSALWILVSINAGLIAHGLVLKKKITMLLRLAAVQFITTMGLYYLFYGESQLLDGAVVVLRVLLAMLPGWWLSSTQSPERLAEVLSWLLPHKWAFVIAASLSLLPFMSQELKEIYQIQCMRGARITPRALRNPSNWPEFIYCVLLPLLIQLLKLSKQMALSAKLRHFGSGNHVTHWPSTRDEK
;
A
#
# COMPACT_ATOMS: atom_id res chain seq x y z
N MET A 1 -25.72 -11.52 44.21
CA MET A 1 -26.03 -12.23 42.94
C MET A 1 -24.72 -12.52 42.22
N ARG A 2 -24.31 -13.79 42.16
CA ARG A 2 -23.01 -14.22 41.62
C ARG A 2 -23.19 -14.48 40.12
N ALA A 3 -22.65 -13.59 39.27
CA ALA A 3 -22.75 -13.70 37.82
C ALA A 3 -22.05 -14.97 37.33
N LYS A 4 -22.84 -15.91 36.81
CA LYS A 4 -22.39 -17.18 36.23
C LYS A 4 -21.89 -16.90 34.82
N TRP A 5 -20.58 -16.98 34.61
CA TRP A 5 -19.97 -16.87 33.29
C TRP A 5 -20.37 -18.09 32.42
N PRO A 6 -20.92 -17.92 31.21
CA PRO A 6 -21.34 -19.05 30.38
C PRO A 6 -20.14 -19.76 29.72
N GLU A 7 -20.13 -21.09 29.81
CA GLU A 7 -19.20 -22.09 29.22
C GLU A 7 -19.18 -22.10 27.67
N SER A 8 -18.99 -20.94 27.03
CA SER A 8 -18.86 -20.77 25.58
C SER A 8 -17.39 -20.71 25.10
N SER A 9 -16.44 -20.96 26.00
CA SER A 9 -15.00 -20.76 25.79
C SER A 9 -14.34 -21.80 24.86
N GLY A 10 -14.86 -23.04 24.80
CA GLY A 10 -14.23 -24.15 24.07
C GLY A 10 -14.38 -24.10 22.53
N LEU A 11 -15.57 -23.75 22.02
CA LEU A 11 -15.80 -23.62 20.57
C LEU A 11 -15.15 -22.37 19.98
N ASN A 12 -15.11 -21.28 20.76
CA ASN A 12 -14.49 -20.02 20.38
C ASN A 12 -12.96 -20.16 20.26
N MET A 13 -12.32 -21.00 21.09
CA MET A 13 -10.87 -21.26 21.00
C MET A 13 -10.44 -21.94 19.70
N LYS A 14 -11.19 -22.92 19.20
CA LYS A 14 -10.85 -23.60 17.93
C LYS A 14 -10.99 -22.67 16.72
N HIS A 15 -12.05 -21.86 16.69
CA HIS A 15 -12.24 -20.85 15.64
C HIS A 15 -11.14 -19.78 15.67
N ARG A 16 -10.82 -19.26 16.86
CA ARG A 16 -9.71 -18.29 17.05
C ARG A 16 -8.36 -18.87 16.61
N ALA A 17 -8.04 -20.10 17.00
CA ALA A 17 -6.78 -20.75 16.63
C ALA A 17 -6.67 -20.95 15.11
N LYS A 18 -7.78 -21.24 14.43
CA LYS A 18 -7.83 -21.39 12.97
C LYS A 18 -7.63 -20.03 12.27
N SER A 19 -8.30 -18.97 12.71
CA SER A 19 -8.15 -17.62 12.14
C SER A 19 -6.74 -17.05 12.36
N VAL A 20 -6.14 -17.27 13.53
CA VAL A 20 -4.74 -16.87 13.82
C VAL A 20 -3.76 -17.59 12.87
N ARG A 21 -3.96 -18.90 12.64
CA ARG A 21 -3.08 -19.68 11.76
C ARG A 21 -3.20 -19.27 10.28
N ILE A 22 -4.40 -18.89 9.83
CA ILE A 22 -4.64 -18.36 8.48
C ILE A 22 -3.95 -17.00 8.31
N CYS A 23 -4.09 -16.11 9.28
CA CYS A 23 -3.47 -14.79 9.30
C CYS A 23 -1.92 -14.88 9.24
N MET A 24 -1.31 -15.69 10.10
CA MET A 24 0.13 -15.97 10.06
C MET A 24 0.58 -16.47 8.68
N ARG A 25 -0.17 -17.42 8.09
CA ARG A 25 0.16 -17.98 6.77
C ARG A 25 0.03 -16.95 5.65
N GLN A 26 -0.88 -15.99 5.77
CA GLN A 26 -1.04 -14.88 4.82
C GLN A 26 0.09 -13.85 4.94
N SER A 27 0.48 -13.47 6.15
CA SER A 27 1.62 -12.55 6.36
C SER A 27 2.93 -13.17 5.87
N HIS A 28 3.15 -14.47 6.06
CA HIS A 28 4.29 -15.19 5.48
C HIS A 28 4.26 -15.20 3.94
N ARG A 29 3.08 -15.35 3.32
CA ARG A 29 2.92 -15.25 1.87
C ARG A 29 3.23 -13.83 1.36
N CYS A 30 2.83 -12.80 2.10
CA CYS A 30 3.14 -11.41 1.79
C CYS A 30 4.65 -11.14 1.91
N ALA A 31 5.31 -11.65 2.95
CA ALA A 31 6.76 -11.54 3.12
C ALA A 31 7.51 -12.27 2.00
N PHE A 32 7.09 -13.48 1.63
CA PHE A 32 7.69 -14.19 0.51
C PHE A 32 7.47 -13.45 -0.82
N ALA A 33 6.27 -12.91 -1.05
CA ALA A 33 5.96 -12.10 -2.23
C ALA A 33 6.81 -10.82 -2.30
N LEU A 34 7.05 -10.17 -1.16
CA LEU A 34 7.93 -9.00 -1.04
C LEU A 34 9.38 -9.32 -1.38
N VAL A 35 9.92 -10.40 -0.80
CA VAL A 35 11.29 -10.84 -1.09
C VAL A 35 11.43 -11.26 -2.54
N LEU A 36 10.45 -12.01 -3.07
CA LEU A 36 10.42 -12.44 -4.46
C LEU A 36 10.38 -11.24 -5.42
N SER A 37 9.56 -10.23 -5.14
CA SER A 37 9.49 -9.04 -5.99
C SER A 37 10.78 -8.23 -5.96
N LEU A 38 11.42 -8.10 -4.80
CA LEU A 38 12.70 -7.43 -4.64
C LEU A 38 13.82 -8.17 -5.39
N LEU A 39 13.85 -9.50 -5.28
CA LEU A 39 14.81 -10.35 -5.98
C LEU A 39 14.63 -10.28 -7.49
N LEU A 40 13.39 -10.37 -7.99
CA LEU A 40 13.12 -10.23 -9.43
C LEU A 40 13.53 -8.85 -9.96
N ALA A 41 13.24 -7.78 -9.21
CA ALA A 41 13.63 -6.42 -9.58
C ALA A 41 15.16 -6.25 -9.60
N SER A 42 15.87 -6.80 -8.60
CA SER A 42 17.33 -6.77 -8.55
C SER A 42 17.96 -7.61 -9.67
N CYS A 43 17.38 -8.78 -9.97
CA CYS A 43 17.82 -9.62 -11.08
C CYS A 43 17.56 -8.96 -12.44
N ALA A 44 16.49 -8.18 -12.61
CA ALA A 44 16.22 -7.45 -13.85
C ALA A 44 17.33 -6.46 -14.21
N PHE A 45 18.03 -5.89 -13.21
CA PHE A 45 19.13 -4.98 -13.44
C PHE A 45 20.47 -5.70 -13.70
N PHE A 46 20.70 -6.85 -13.04
CA PHE A 46 21.99 -7.53 -13.06
C PHE A 46 22.13 -8.61 -14.16
N VAL A 47 21.04 -8.99 -14.82
CA VAL A 47 21.03 -10.13 -15.76
C VAL A 47 21.58 -9.77 -17.16
N PRO A 48 22.55 -10.53 -17.70
CA PRO A 48 23.06 -10.37 -19.06
C PRO A 48 22.02 -10.75 -20.12
N SER A 49 22.19 -10.22 -21.35
CA SER A 49 21.19 -10.29 -22.43
C SER A 49 20.74 -11.70 -22.83
N SER A 50 21.54 -12.72 -22.55
CA SER A 50 21.22 -14.14 -22.81
C SER A 50 20.16 -14.72 -21.86
N ALA A 51 20.07 -14.22 -20.62
CA ALA A 51 19.13 -14.73 -19.61
C ALA A 51 17.85 -13.87 -19.48
N LEU A 52 17.66 -12.87 -20.36
CA LEU A 52 16.44 -12.06 -20.42
C LEU A 52 15.19 -12.90 -20.67
N TRP A 53 15.26 -13.92 -21.53
CA TRP A 53 14.12 -14.77 -21.87
C TRP A 53 13.57 -15.54 -20.66
N ILE A 54 14.45 -16.04 -19.79
CA ILE A 54 14.06 -16.72 -18.55
C ILE A 54 13.33 -15.75 -17.62
N LEU A 55 13.82 -14.50 -17.53
CA LEU A 55 13.22 -13.46 -16.70
C LEU A 55 11.84 -13.03 -17.24
N VAL A 56 11.67 -12.96 -18.57
CA VAL A 56 10.38 -12.73 -19.23
C VAL A 56 9.40 -13.85 -18.86
N SER A 57 9.81 -15.12 -18.96
CA SER A 57 8.93 -16.26 -18.64
C SER A 57 8.47 -16.26 -17.19
N ILE A 58 9.37 -15.97 -16.22
CA ILE A 58 9.02 -15.90 -14.80
C ILE A 58 8.06 -14.75 -14.53
N ASN A 59 8.31 -13.56 -15.10
CA ASN A 59 7.40 -12.42 -14.94
C ASN A 59 6.04 -12.67 -15.62
N ALA A 60 6.00 -13.35 -16.77
CA ALA A 60 4.77 -13.74 -17.44
C ALA A 60 3.93 -14.70 -16.57
N GLY A 61 4.58 -15.64 -15.87
CA GLY A 61 3.92 -16.50 -14.89
C GLY A 61 3.34 -15.72 -13.70
N LEU A 62 4.08 -14.74 -13.17
CA LEU A 62 3.58 -13.84 -12.13
C LEU A 62 2.37 -13.04 -12.60
N ILE A 63 2.44 -12.47 -13.80
CA ILE A 63 1.34 -11.74 -14.43
C ILE A 63 0.13 -12.67 -14.56
N ALA A 64 0.27 -13.87 -15.11
CA ALA A 64 -0.81 -14.83 -15.24
C ALA A 64 -1.47 -15.15 -13.88
N HIS A 65 -0.66 -15.38 -12.83
CA HIS A 65 -1.16 -15.58 -11.49
C HIS A 65 -1.92 -14.35 -10.94
N GLY A 66 -1.40 -13.14 -11.17
CA GLY A 66 -2.07 -11.88 -10.81
C GLY A 66 -3.38 -11.64 -11.58
N LEU A 67 -3.41 -12.02 -12.87
CA LEU A 67 -4.58 -11.91 -13.74
C LEU A 67 -5.71 -12.86 -13.32
N VAL A 68 -5.35 -14.09 -12.92
CA VAL A 68 -6.32 -15.08 -12.42
C VAL A 68 -6.98 -14.59 -11.12
N LEU A 69 -6.25 -13.84 -10.28
CA LEU A 69 -6.79 -13.30 -9.03
C LEU A 69 -7.63 -12.03 -9.21
N LYS A 70 -7.31 -11.15 -10.17
CA LYS A 70 -8.03 -9.87 -10.36
C LYS A 70 -8.24 -9.50 -11.82
N LYS A 71 -9.51 -9.30 -12.21
CA LYS A 71 -9.97 -8.86 -13.55
C LYS A 71 -9.68 -7.37 -13.87
N LYS A 72 -8.52 -6.82 -13.52
CA LYS A 72 -8.15 -5.41 -13.79
C LYS A 72 -7.01 -5.28 -14.83
N ILE A 73 -7.15 -5.97 -15.96
CA ILE A 73 -6.18 -5.96 -17.08
C ILE A 73 -6.02 -4.59 -17.74
N THR A 74 -7.08 -3.78 -17.79
CA THR A 74 -7.07 -2.49 -18.50
C THR A 74 -6.15 -1.48 -17.84
N MET A 75 -6.04 -1.50 -16.51
CA MET A 75 -5.14 -0.59 -15.79
C MET A 75 -3.68 -0.98 -15.99
N LEU A 76 -3.38 -2.29 -15.98
CA LEU A 76 -2.04 -2.81 -16.25
C LEU A 76 -1.56 -2.40 -17.65
N LEU A 77 -2.38 -2.68 -18.67
CA LEU A 77 -2.04 -2.40 -20.05
C LEU A 77 -1.82 -0.90 -20.27
N ARG A 78 -2.63 -0.05 -19.63
CA ARG A 78 -2.48 1.40 -19.72
C ARG A 78 -1.19 1.89 -19.06
N LEU A 79 -0.82 1.37 -17.89
CA LEU A 79 0.45 1.75 -17.24
C LEU A 79 1.66 1.26 -18.03
N ALA A 80 1.62 0.02 -18.52
CA ALA A 80 2.67 -0.53 -19.36
C ALA A 80 2.83 0.28 -20.66
N ALA A 81 1.72 0.64 -21.31
CA ALA A 81 1.73 1.47 -22.51
C ALA A 81 2.28 2.87 -22.24
N VAL A 82 1.86 3.53 -21.15
CA VAL A 82 2.40 4.85 -20.78
C VAL A 82 3.89 4.76 -20.49
N GLN A 83 4.34 3.79 -19.69
CA GLN A 83 5.76 3.60 -19.39
C GLN A 83 6.57 3.33 -20.67
N PHE A 84 6.06 2.47 -21.54
CA PHE A 84 6.70 2.16 -22.82
C PHE A 84 6.82 3.42 -23.67
N ILE A 85 5.72 4.15 -23.90
CA ILE A 85 5.72 5.39 -24.69
C ILE A 85 6.67 6.44 -24.10
N THR A 86 6.63 6.66 -22.78
CA THR A 86 7.50 7.64 -22.11
C THR A 86 8.97 7.26 -22.25
N THR A 87 9.32 5.99 -22.04
CA THR A 87 10.73 5.56 -22.07
C THR A 87 11.26 5.49 -23.51
N MET A 88 10.45 5.03 -24.46
CA MET A 88 10.79 4.96 -25.89
C MET A 88 10.93 6.37 -26.48
N GLY A 89 10.02 7.30 -26.13
CA GLY A 89 10.11 8.70 -26.53
C GLY A 89 11.34 9.41 -25.98
N LEU A 90 11.71 9.15 -24.72
CA LEU A 90 12.93 9.70 -24.13
C LEU A 90 14.19 9.14 -24.80
N TYR A 91 14.21 7.84 -25.13
CA TYR A 91 15.35 7.20 -25.78
C TYR A 91 15.54 7.69 -27.23
N TYR A 92 14.45 7.82 -27.98
CA TYR A 92 14.47 8.39 -29.34
C TYR A 92 15.04 9.81 -29.35
N LEU A 93 14.68 10.64 -28.36
CA LEU A 93 15.17 12.01 -28.24
C LEU A 93 16.66 12.11 -27.91
N PHE A 94 17.20 11.14 -27.14
CA PHE A 94 18.59 11.18 -26.68
C PHE A 94 19.60 10.50 -27.62
N TYR A 95 19.25 9.42 -28.31
CA TYR A 95 20.22 8.55 -29.00
C TYR A 95 20.07 8.44 -30.53
N GLY A 96 18.95 8.88 -31.12
CA GLY A 96 18.72 8.77 -32.56
C GLY A 96 18.58 7.32 -33.08
N GLU A 97 18.42 7.14 -34.39
CA GLU A 97 18.00 5.85 -34.99
C GLU A 97 19.05 4.73 -34.93
N SER A 98 20.33 5.05 -34.66
CA SER A 98 21.42 4.09 -34.78
C SER A 98 21.50 3.05 -33.64
N GLN A 99 20.76 3.23 -32.54
CA GLN A 99 20.78 2.32 -31.36
C GLN A 99 19.38 1.87 -30.90
N LEU A 100 18.41 1.84 -31.82
CA LEU A 100 17.01 1.47 -31.54
C LEU A 100 16.85 0.10 -30.85
N LEU A 101 17.69 -0.89 -31.21
CA LEU A 101 17.65 -2.24 -30.62
C LEU A 101 18.14 -2.26 -29.17
N ASP A 102 19.20 -1.53 -28.84
CA ASP A 102 19.70 -1.41 -27.46
C ASP A 102 18.71 -0.64 -26.59
N GLY A 103 18.06 0.39 -27.16
CA GLY A 103 16.95 1.09 -26.52
C GLY A 103 15.77 0.18 -26.16
N ALA A 104 15.36 -0.68 -27.11
CA ALA A 104 14.29 -1.65 -26.86
C ALA A 104 14.63 -2.62 -25.71
N VAL A 105 15.87 -3.07 -25.61
CA VAL A 105 16.33 -3.94 -24.51
C VAL A 105 16.31 -3.20 -23.16
N VAL A 106 16.72 -1.93 -23.12
CA VAL A 106 16.66 -1.10 -21.91
C VAL A 106 15.22 -0.88 -21.46
N VAL A 107 14.32 -0.52 -22.39
CA VAL A 107 12.89 -0.34 -22.11
C VAL A 107 12.28 -1.63 -21.58
N LEU A 108 12.61 -2.77 -22.21
CA LEU A 108 12.16 -4.08 -21.77
C LEU A 108 12.66 -4.40 -20.35
N ARG A 109 13.93 -4.12 -20.03
CA ARG A 109 14.47 -4.31 -18.68
C ARG A 109 13.77 -3.46 -17.63
N VAL A 110 13.52 -2.18 -17.91
CA VAL A 110 12.79 -1.29 -17.01
C VAL A 110 11.37 -1.80 -16.78
N LEU A 111 10.69 -2.23 -17.85
CA LEU A 111 9.36 -2.83 -17.75
C LEU A 111 9.39 -4.09 -16.86
N LEU A 112 10.35 -4.99 -17.10
CA LEU A 112 10.53 -6.21 -16.30
C LEU A 112 10.84 -5.94 -14.83
N ALA A 113 11.56 -4.86 -14.51
CA ALA A 113 11.83 -4.46 -13.13
C ALA A 113 10.59 -3.90 -12.40
N MET A 114 9.67 -3.27 -13.14
CA MET A 114 8.43 -2.71 -12.55
C MET A 114 7.32 -3.75 -12.34
N LEU A 115 7.29 -4.81 -13.14
CA LEU A 115 6.24 -5.86 -13.10
C LEU A 115 6.07 -6.54 -11.71
N PRO A 116 7.14 -6.96 -11.00
CA PRO A 116 7.02 -7.59 -9.69
C PRO A 116 6.46 -6.64 -8.63
N GLY A 117 6.84 -5.36 -8.68
CA GLY A 117 6.30 -4.33 -7.78
C GLY A 117 4.81 -4.11 -7.98
N TRP A 118 4.37 -4.11 -9.24
CA TRP A 118 2.94 -4.03 -9.55
C TRP A 118 2.17 -5.28 -9.09
N TRP A 119 2.70 -6.47 -9.37
CA TRP A 119 2.10 -7.72 -8.94
C TRP A 119 1.90 -7.78 -7.42
N LEU A 120 2.90 -7.32 -6.66
CA LEU A 120 2.84 -7.23 -5.22
C LEU A 120 1.73 -6.29 -4.74
N SER A 121 1.68 -5.06 -5.29
CA SER A 121 0.66 -4.05 -4.96
C SER A 121 -0.76 -4.50 -5.32
N SER A 122 -0.91 -5.28 -6.40
CA SER A 122 -2.21 -5.82 -6.80
C SER A 122 -2.66 -6.99 -5.93
N THR A 123 -1.73 -7.81 -5.45
CA THR A 123 -2.07 -9.05 -4.71
C THR A 123 -2.24 -8.81 -3.21
N GLN A 124 -1.46 -7.89 -2.62
CA GLN A 124 -1.42 -7.67 -1.17
C GLN A 124 -2.07 -6.34 -0.77
N SER A 125 -2.68 -6.30 0.41
CA SER A 125 -3.21 -5.05 0.97
C SER A 125 -2.07 -4.23 1.58
N PRO A 126 -2.16 -2.88 1.56
CA PRO A 126 -1.14 -2.03 2.15
C PRO A 126 -0.95 -2.28 3.66
N GLU A 127 -2.00 -2.72 4.35
CA GLU A 127 -1.95 -3.08 5.78
C GLU A 127 -1.07 -4.30 6.04
N ARG A 128 -1.15 -5.31 5.17
CA ARG A 128 -0.30 -6.51 5.26
C ARG A 128 1.15 -6.20 4.92
N LEU A 129 1.38 -5.32 3.95
CA LEU A 129 2.72 -4.86 3.61
C LEU A 129 3.35 -4.08 4.77
N ALA A 130 2.58 -3.23 5.45
CA ALA A 130 3.01 -2.53 6.65
C ALA A 130 3.27 -3.48 7.83
N GLU A 131 2.45 -4.52 8.02
CA GLU A 131 2.68 -5.56 9.04
C GLU A 131 4.01 -6.28 8.81
N VAL A 132 4.29 -6.73 7.59
CA VAL A 132 5.57 -7.37 7.26
C VAL A 132 6.74 -6.40 7.42
N LEU A 133 6.58 -5.14 6.98
CA LEU A 133 7.61 -4.13 7.14
C LEU A 133 7.92 -3.87 8.63
N SER A 134 6.90 -3.93 9.49
CA SER A 134 7.06 -3.77 10.93
C SER A 134 7.91 -4.86 11.59
N TRP A 135 8.09 -6.03 10.95
CA TRP A 135 8.98 -7.09 11.43
C TRP A 135 10.47 -6.72 11.27
N LEU A 136 10.80 -5.91 10.25
CA LEU A 136 12.16 -5.49 9.99
C LEU A 136 12.54 -4.24 10.81
N LEU A 137 11.56 -3.41 11.18
CA LEU A 137 11.80 -2.12 11.81
C LEU A 137 11.81 -2.18 13.36
N PRO A 138 12.56 -1.29 14.03
CA PRO A 138 12.50 -1.16 15.49
C PRO A 138 11.09 -0.86 15.99
N HIS A 139 10.75 -1.37 17.18
CA HIS A 139 9.40 -1.34 17.74
C HIS A 139 8.72 0.05 17.71
N LYS A 140 9.48 1.12 17.92
CA LYS A 140 8.98 2.51 17.86
C LYS A 140 8.43 2.87 16.48
N TRP A 141 9.11 2.44 15.41
CA TRP A 141 8.71 2.74 14.04
C TRP A 141 7.54 1.87 13.58
N ALA A 142 7.51 0.59 13.98
CA ALA A 142 6.39 -0.30 13.76
C ALA A 142 5.07 0.31 14.28
N PHE A 143 5.09 0.86 15.50
CA PHE A 143 3.94 1.55 16.08
C PHE A 143 3.51 2.77 15.27
N VAL A 144 4.45 3.62 14.85
CA VAL A 144 4.14 4.84 14.07
C VAL A 144 3.51 4.49 12.72
N ILE A 145 4.05 3.49 12.02
CA ILE A 145 3.53 3.03 10.72
C ILE A 145 2.12 2.48 10.89
N ALA A 146 1.91 1.59 11.87
CA ALA A 146 0.60 1.01 12.15
C ALA A 146 -0.44 2.09 12.52
N ALA A 147 -0.06 3.04 13.38
CA ALA A 147 -0.93 4.16 13.76
C ALA A 147 -1.31 5.01 12.54
N SER A 148 -0.33 5.39 11.71
CA SER A 148 -0.53 6.22 10.52
C SER A 148 -1.45 5.55 9.51
N LEU A 149 -1.24 4.25 9.25
CA LEU A 149 -2.04 3.51 8.28
C LEU A 149 -3.48 3.26 8.78
N SER A 150 -3.65 3.04 10.08
CA SER A 150 -4.98 2.90 10.69
C SER A 150 -5.79 4.20 10.68
N LEU A 151 -5.11 5.35 10.69
CA LEU A 151 -5.71 6.68 10.69
C LEU A 151 -6.14 7.12 9.27
N LEU A 152 -5.44 6.66 8.24
CA LEU A 152 -5.68 7.00 6.84
C LEU A 152 -7.14 6.81 6.37
N PRO A 153 -7.83 5.68 6.63
CA PRO A 153 -9.21 5.50 6.17
C PRO A 153 -10.18 6.49 6.84
N PHE A 154 -9.99 6.77 8.13
CA PHE A 154 -10.80 7.75 8.86
C PHE A 154 -10.57 9.16 8.29
N MET A 155 -9.32 9.56 8.08
CA MET A 155 -9.01 10.88 7.52
C MET A 155 -9.50 11.06 6.09
N SER A 156 -9.56 9.98 5.30
CA SER A 156 -10.16 10.01 3.96
C SER A 156 -11.66 10.32 4.00
N GLN A 157 -12.37 9.86 5.04
CA GLN A 157 -13.78 10.15 5.25
C GLN A 157 -13.98 11.60 5.70
N GLU A 158 -13.26 12.04 6.73
CA GLU A 158 -13.29 13.43 7.23
C GLU A 158 -12.96 14.44 6.13
N LEU A 159 -11.95 14.15 5.29
CA LEU A 159 -11.62 14.99 4.15
C LEU A 159 -12.80 15.17 3.20
N LYS A 160 -13.53 14.08 2.88
CA LYS A 160 -14.68 14.13 1.99
C LYS A 160 -15.83 14.92 2.60
N GLU A 161 -16.08 14.76 3.89
CA GLU A 161 -17.13 15.47 4.60
C GLU A 161 -16.85 16.97 4.68
N ILE A 162 -15.64 17.35 5.10
CA ILE A 162 -15.21 18.76 5.13
C ILE A 162 -15.31 19.36 3.72
N TYR A 163 -14.80 18.65 2.71
CA TYR A 163 -14.88 19.08 1.32
C TYR A 163 -16.32 19.34 0.87
N GLN A 164 -17.25 18.42 1.17
CA GLN A 164 -18.67 18.56 0.85
C GLN A 164 -19.32 19.76 1.56
N ILE A 165 -19.02 19.97 2.84
CA ILE A 165 -19.52 21.11 3.62
C ILE A 165 -19.03 22.43 3.02
N GLN A 166 -17.76 22.53 2.65
CA GLN A 166 -17.22 23.76 2.05
C GLN A 166 -17.80 24.01 0.66
N CYS A 167 -18.07 22.96 -0.12
CA CYS A 167 -18.77 23.10 -1.41
C CYS A 167 -20.20 23.63 -1.22
N MET A 168 -20.93 23.15 -0.20
CA MET A 168 -22.27 23.67 0.13
C MET A 168 -22.24 25.13 0.61
N ARG A 169 -21.14 25.57 1.22
CA ARG A 169 -20.91 26.97 1.61
C ARG A 169 -20.55 27.89 0.44
N GLY A 170 -20.46 27.36 -0.78
CA GLY A 170 -20.16 28.14 -1.99
C GLY A 170 -18.66 28.34 -2.24
N ALA A 171 -17.77 27.63 -1.55
CA ALA A 171 -16.35 27.67 -1.84
C ALA A 171 -16.10 27.12 -3.26
N ARG A 172 -15.25 27.78 -4.06
CA ARG A 172 -14.95 27.41 -5.46
C ARG A 172 -13.95 26.27 -5.52
N ILE A 173 -14.24 25.17 -4.82
CA ILE A 173 -13.38 23.99 -4.70
C ILE A 173 -13.98 22.83 -5.50
N THR A 174 -14.60 23.12 -6.65
CA THR A 174 -15.03 22.04 -7.56
C THR A 174 -13.81 21.47 -8.28
N PRO A 175 -13.82 20.19 -8.72
CA PRO A 175 -12.67 19.59 -9.41
C PRO A 175 -12.29 20.33 -10.70
N ARG A 176 -13.21 21.10 -11.30
CA ARG A 176 -12.92 22.00 -12.42
C ARG A 176 -12.22 23.29 -11.99
N ALA A 177 -12.61 23.86 -10.84
CA ALA A 177 -12.01 25.09 -10.32
C ALA A 177 -10.61 24.87 -9.73
N LEU A 178 -10.34 23.68 -9.17
CA LEU A 178 -9.02 23.32 -8.60
C LEU A 178 -7.89 23.23 -9.65
N ARG A 179 -8.26 23.22 -10.95
CA ARG A 179 -7.30 23.27 -12.06
C ARG A 179 -6.65 24.66 -12.21
N ASN A 180 -7.26 25.71 -11.65
CA ASN A 180 -6.65 27.03 -11.57
C ASN A 180 -5.81 27.14 -10.26
N PRO A 181 -4.50 27.36 -10.35
CA PRO A 181 -3.64 27.51 -9.16
C PRO A 181 -4.06 28.66 -8.24
N SER A 182 -4.78 29.67 -8.76
CA SER A 182 -5.30 30.77 -7.95
C SER A 182 -6.33 30.36 -6.90
N ASN A 183 -6.99 29.20 -7.04
CA ASN A 183 -8.01 28.69 -6.12
C ASN A 183 -7.45 27.72 -5.05
N TRP A 184 -6.14 27.42 -5.11
CA TRP A 184 -5.47 26.57 -4.12
C TRP A 184 -5.41 27.15 -2.70
N PRO A 185 -5.19 28.46 -2.47
CA PRO A 185 -5.23 29.00 -1.11
C PRO A 185 -6.60 28.77 -0.46
N GLU A 186 -7.71 28.95 -1.19
CA GLU A 186 -9.06 28.66 -0.68
C GLU A 186 -9.19 27.19 -0.24
N PHE A 187 -8.68 26.24 -1.02
CA PHE A 187 -8.67 24.82 -0.63
C PHE A 187 -7.85 24.57 0.63
N ILE A 188 -6.66 25.17 0.74
CA ILE A 188 -5.78 25.00 1.89
C ILE A 188 -6.44 25.53 3.16
N TYR A 189 -6.98 26.76 3.14
CA TYR A 189 -7.58 27.36 4.32
C TYR A 189 -8.92 26.73 4.71
N CYS A 190 -9.75 26.35 3.74
CA CYS A 190 -11.11 25.85 4.02
C CYS A 190 -11.17 24.33 4.27
N VAL A 191 -10.23 23.55 3.72
CA VAL A 191 -10.27 22.08 3.81
C VAL A 191 -9.03 21.52 4.52
N LEU A 192 -7.83 21.90 4.09
CA LEU A 192 -6.60 21.32 4.62
C LEU A 192 -6.32 21.76 6.07
N LEU A 193 -6.55 23.03 6.40
CA LEU A 193 -6.32 23.56 7.74
C LEU A 193 -7.27 22.95 8.79
N PRO A 194 -8.60 22.86 8.57
CA PRO A 194 -9.50 22.15 9.48
C PRO A 194 -9.12 20.68 9.66
N LEU A 195 -8.74 20.00 8.57
CA LEU A 195 -8.30 18.62 8.60
C LEU A 195 -7.03 18.45 9.45
N LEU A 196 -6.05 19.35 9.31
CA LEU A 196 -4.83 19.34 10.12
C LEU A 196 -5.14 19.53 11.61
N ILE A 197 -6.03 20.47 11.96
CA ILE A 197 -6.45 20.70 13.35
C ILE A 197 -7.12 19.44 13.93
N GLN A 198 -7.98 18.79 13.15
CA GLN A 198 -8.64 17.54 13.56
C GLN A 198 -7.63 16.40 13.74
N LEU A 199 -6.65 16.29 12.84
CA LEU A 199 -5.58 15.30 12.93
C LEU A 199 -4.73 15.50 14.20
N LEU A 200 -4.41 16.75 14.55
CA LEU A 200 -3.68 17.08 15.78
C LEU A 200 -4.49 16.73 17.03
N LYS A 201 -5.78 17.06 17.06
CA LYS A 201 -6.69 16.69 18.17
C LYS A 201 -6.78 15.18 18.33
N LEU A 202 -6.95 14.45 17.23
CA LEU A 202 -7.07 13.00 17.22
C LEU A 202 -5.77 12.31 17.66
N SER A 203 -4.62 12.79 17.18
CA SER A 203 -3.31 12.31 17.64
C SER A 203 -3.12 12.51 19.14
N LYS A 204 -3.50 13.68 19.68
CA LYS A 204 -3.44 13.95 21.13
C LYS A 204 -4.33 12.99 21.92
N GLN A 205 -5.55 12.73 21.44
CA GLN A 205 -6.48 11.78 22.06
C GLN A 205 -5.95 10.35 22.01
N MET A 206 -5.40 9.93 20.86
CA MET A 206 -4.79 8.61 20.68
C MET A 206 -3.60 8.43 21.64
N ALA A 207 -2.70 9.41 21.73
CA ALA A 207 -1.57 9.39 22.65
C ALA A 207 -2.01 9.34 24.12
N LEU A 208 -3.03 10.12 24.50
CA LEU A 208 -3.59 10.09 25.85
C LEU A 208 -4.19 8.71 26.17
N SER A 209 -4.98 8.16 25.26
CA SER A 209 -5.58 6.83 25.43
C SER A 209 -4.53 5.72 25.52
N ALA A 210 -3.42 5.83 24.77
CA ALA A 210 -2.30 4.90 24.84
C ALA A 210 -1.59 4.98 26.20
N LYS A 211 -1.36 6.19 26.71
CA LYS A 211 -0.78 6.42 28.05
C LYS A 211 -1.67 5.84 29.16
N LEU A 212 -2.98 6.04 29.09
CA LEU A 212 -3.94 5.48 30.06
C LEU A 212 -3.97 3.94 30.05
N ARG A 213 -3.65 3.31 28.91
CA ARG A 213 -3.53 1.85 28.78
C ARG A 213 -2.14 1.32 29.17
N HIS A 214 -1.31 2.15 29.82
CA HIS A 214 0.07 1.81 30.19
C HIS A 214 0.94 1.34 29.01
N PHE A 215 0.66 1.85 27.80
CA PHE A 215 1.46 1.53 26.62
C PHE A 215 2.89 2.06 26.79
N GLY A 216 3.87 1.17 26.83
CA GLY A 216 5.29 1.50 27.01
C GLY A 216 5.85 1.35 28.44
N SER A 217 5.06 0.94 29.44
CA SER A 217 5.57 0.67 30.80
C SER A 217 6.18 -0.73 30.97
N GLY A 218 5.96 -1.66 30.03
CA GLY A 218 6.51 -3.02 30.06
C GLY A 218 7.64 -3.22 29.05
N ASN A 219 8.66 -4.01 29.43
CA ASN A 219 9.81 -4.34 28.57
C ASN A 219 9.46 -5.31 27.43
N HIS A 220 8.35 -6.04 27.53
CA HIS A 220 7.85 -6.94 26.49
C HIS A 220 6.47 -6.50 25.99
N VAL A 221 6.40 -6.12 24.72
CA VAL A 221 5.14 -5.80 24.04
C VAL A 221 4.67 -7.03 23.29
N THR A 222 3.54 -7.59 23.71
CA THR A 222 2.93 -8.75 23.05
C THR A 222 2.24 -8.30 21.77
N HIS A 223 2.64 -8.84 20.62
CA HIS A 223 2.00 -8.59 19.34
C HIS A 223 0.70 -9.39 19.23
N TRP A 224 -0.43 -8.69 19.10
CA TRP A 224 -1.71 -9.34 18.78
C TRP A 224 -1.94 -9.28 17.27
N PRO A 225 -2.01 -10.42 16.56
CA PRO A 225 -2.24 -10.42 15.12
C PRO A 225 -3.64 -9.85 14.82
N SER A 226 -3.70 -8.90 13.89
CA SER A 226 -4.98 -8.36 13.40
C SER A 226 -5.77 -9.47 12.71
N THR A 227 -6.89 -9.87 13.29
CA THR A 227 -7.85 -10.83 12.70
C THR A 227 -8.90 -10.12 11.83
N ARG A 228 -8.63 -8.90 11.37
CA ARG A 228 -9.65 -7.99 10.82
C ARG A 228 -9.91 -8.17 9.31
N ASP A 229 -9.74 -9.38 8.77
CA ASP A 229 -9.94 -9.69 7.35
C ASP A 229 -10.98 -10.82 7.14
N GLU A 230 -12.12 -10.75 7.84
CA GLU A 230 -13.33 -11.45 7.39
C GLU A 230 -14.35 -10.42 6.93
N LYS A 231 -14.24 -10.01 5.66
CA LYS A 231 -15.34 -9.49 4.83
C LYS A 231 -15.04 -9.67 3.35
#